data_AF-A0A662P7X0-F1
#
_entry.id   AF-A0A662P7X0-F1
#
_cell.length_a   1.000
_cell.length_b   1.000
_cell.length_c   1.000
_cell.angle_alpha   90.00
_cell.angle_beta   90.00
_cell.angle_gamma   90.00
#
_symmetry.space_group_name_H-M   'P 1'
#
loop_
_entity.id
_entity.type
_entity.pdbx_description
1 polymer ?
#
loop_
_entity_poly.entity_id
_entity_poly.type
_entity_poly.pdbx_seq_one_letter_code
_entity_poly.pdbx_strand_id
1 'polypeptide(L)'
;MIEGIQSIGRKVIGDDPGSLLENLTLDLSSEIKKRQHLVIIDYKIFDRRIDVDIKEIDEDDKRRFLWIGSADGSNSDQIYFTTKNLGWLLSQTIPNLIKRSKSSSSLKGLLELTLKEIFIDLSFESSPRYR
;
A
#
# COMPACT_ATOMS: atom_id res chain seq x y z
N MET A 1 -6.30 -26.74 -0.96
CA MET A 1 -5.87 -25.41 -0.44
C MET A 1 -4.61 -25.52 0.43
N ILE A 2 -4.59 -26.39 1.44
CA ILE A 2 -3.39 -26.66 2.28
C ILE A 2 -2.21 -27.17 1.46
N GLU A 3 -2.44 -28.08 0.50
CA GLU A 3 -1.39 -28.58 -0.40
C GLU A 3 -0.81 -27.48 -1.32
N GLY A 4 -1.63 -26.49 -1.69
CA GLY A 4 -1.17 -25.32 -2.45
C GLY A 4 -0.23 -24.44 -1.61
N ILE A 5 -0.60 -24.18 -0.35
CA ILE A 5 0.25 -23.44 0.60
C ILE A 5 1.54 -24.21 0.89
N GLN A 6 1.45 -25.54 1.05
CA GLN A 6 2.61 -26.40 1.29
C GLN A 6 3.54 -26.47 0.08
N SER A 7 2.99 -26.50 -1.14
CA SER A 7 3.73 -26.46 -2.40
C SER A 7 4.51 -25.14 -2.56
N ILE A 8 3.84 -24.01 -2.28
CA ILE A 8 4.49 -22.69 -2.25
C ILE A 8 5.62 -22.71 -1.22
N GLY A 9 5.32 -23.13 0.03
CA GLY A 9 6.29 -23.21 1.12
C GLY A 9 7.55 -24.01 0.77
N ARG A 10 7.40 -25.17 0.11
CA ARG A 10 8.56 -25.98 -0.32
C ARG A 10 9.37 -25.31 -1.43
N LYS A 11 8.73 -24.61 -2.37
CA LYS A 11 9.42 -23.82 -3.38
C LYS A 11 10.17 -22.63 -2.78
N VAL A 12 9.58 -21.92 -1.80
CA VAL A 12 10.24 -20.81 -1.09
C VAL A 12 11.50 -21.27 -0.35
N ILE A 13 11.45 -22.47 0.23
CA ILE A 13 12.56 -23.03 1.02
C ILE A 13 13.64 -23.65 0.12
N GLY A 14 13.27 -24.12 -1.07
CA GLY A 14 14.18 -24.78 -2.02
C GLY A 14 14.84 -23.85 -3.04
N ASP A 15 14.17 -22.77 -3.45
CA ASP A 15 14.70 -21.73 -4.34
C ASP A 15 15.27 -20.55 -3.54
N ASP A 16 16.14 -19.74 -4.16
CA ASP A 16 16.60 -18.47 -3.59
C ASP A 16 15.37 -17.58 -3.28
N PRO A 17 15.18 -17.09 -2.03
CA PRO A 17 14.03 -16.26 -1.66
C PRO A 17 13.78 -15.06 -2.59
N GLY A 18 14.82 -14.57 -3.26
CA GLY A 18 14.72 -13.54 -4.30
C GLY A 18 13.80 -13.92 -5.47
N SER A 19 13.81 -15.18 -5.91
CA SER A 19 12.99 -15.68 -7.02
C SER A 19 11.49 -15.61 -6.74
N LEU A 20 11.07 -15.76 -5.48
CA LEU A 20 9.65 -15.66 -5.13
C LEU A 20 9.17 -14.22 -5.16
N LEU A 21 9.97 -13.30 -4.60
CA LEU A 21 9.65 -11.88 -4.61
C LEU A 21 9.55 -11.35 -6.04
N GLU A 22 10.46 -11.77 -6.92
CA GLU A 22 10.40 -11.47 -8.36
C GLU A 22 9.07 -11.90 -8.99
N ASN A 23 8.54 -13.08 -8.62
CA ASN A 23 7.27 -13.57 -9.14
C ASN A 23 6.03 -12.88 -8.54
N LEU A 24 6.16 -12.19 -7.40
CA LEU A 24 5.06 -11.43 -6.78
C LEU A 24 5.03 -9.96 -7.23
N THR A 25 6.15 -9.45 -7.74
CA THR A 25 6.25 -8.08 -8.24
C THR A 25 5.84 -7.99 -9.70
N LEU A 26 5.11 -6.94 -10.04
CA LEU A 26 4.86 -6.55 -11.42
C LEU A 26 6.03 -5.71 -11.94
N ASP A 27 6.31 -5.85 -13.23
CA ASP A 27 7.22 -4.93 -13.90
C ASP A 27 6.66 -3.51 -13.89
N LEU A 28 7.47 -2.55 -13.44
CA LEU A 28 7.20 -1.14 -13.71
C LEU A 28 7.37 -0.91 -15.22
N SER A 29 6.32 -0.39 -15.86
CA SER A 29 6.34 -0.06 -17.28
C SER A 29 7.47 0.91 -17.58
N SER A 30 8.49 0.47 -18.32
CA SER A 30 9.64 1.26 -18.75
C SER A 30 9.29 2.32 -19.82
N GLU A 31 8.08 2.25 -20.40
CA GLU A 31 7.66 3.05 -21.56
C GLU A 31 7.23 4.50 -21.28
N ILE A 32 7.51 5.06 -20.09
CA ILE A 32 7.24 6.50 -19.89
C ILE A 32 8.49 7.26 -20.31
N LYS A 33 8.40 8.08 -21.35
CA LYS A 33 9.44 9.04 -21.83
C LYS A 33 9.91 10.06 -20.76
N LYS A 34 9.54 9.90 -19.49
CA LYS A 34 9.83 10.77 -18.35
C LYS A 34 10.38 9.94 -17.19
N ARG A 35 11.35 10.51 -16.46
CA ARG A 35 11.94 9.92 -15.26
C ARG A 35 10.86 9.62 -14.22
N GLN A 36 10.73 8.35 -13.84
CA GLN A 36 9.79 7.92 -12.82
C GLN A 36 10.42 8.09 -11.44
N HIS A 37 9.62 8.50 -10.47
CA HIS A 37 10.06 8.70 -9.10
C HIS A 37 9.24 7.83 -8.16
N LEU A 38 9.90 7.23 -7.19
CA LEU A 38 9.29 6.60 -6.03
C LEU A 38 9.12 7.66 -4.95
N VAL A 39 7.90 7.78 -4.43
CA VAL A 39 7.60 8.61 -3.26
C VAL A 39 7.34 7.67 -2.10
N ILE A 40 8.20 7.74 -1.08
CA ILE A 40 8.10 6.95 0.14
C ILE A 40 7.52 7.86 1.21
N ILE A 41 6.41 7.42 1.81
CA ILE A 41 5.74 8.16 2.89
C ILE A 41 5.91 7.37 4.18
N ASP A 42 6.65 7.94 5.12
CA ASP A 42 6.91 7.38 6.43
C ASP A 42 6.08 8.11 7.48
N TYR A 43 5.18 7.36 8.12
CA TYR A 43 4.26 7.87 9.13
C TYR A 43 4.87 7.71 10.53
N LYS A 44 5.46 8.78 11.06
CA LYS A 44 5.92 8.86 12.45
C LYS A 44 4.75 9.18 13.37
N ILE A 45 3.92 8.17 13.63
CA ILE A 45 2.65 8.28 14.35
C ILE A 45 2.81 9.00 15.70
N PHE A 46 3.79 8.60 16.51
CA PHE A 46 3.99 9.15 17.85
C PHE A 46 4.55 10.58 17.85
N ASP A 47 5.28 10.95 16.80
CA ASP A 47 5.82 12.30 16.61
C ASP A 47 4.85 13.20 15.82
N ARG A 48 3.70 12.67 15.39
CA ARG A 48 2.71 13.32 14.52
C ARG A 48 3.35 13.95 13.28
N ARG A 49 4.32 13.26 12.71
CA ARG A 49 5.12 13.73 11.58
C ARG A 49 4.99 12.77 10.41
N ILE A 50 5.01 13.35 9.21
CA ILE A 50 5.15 12.62 7.96
C ILE A 50 6.51 12.98 7.39
N ASP A 51 7.32 11.97 7.11
CA ASP A 51 8.52 12.13 6.31
C ASP A 51 8.25 11.63 4.90
N VAL A 52 8.65 12.43 3.91
CA VAL A 52 8.48 12.11 2.49
C VAL A 52 9.86 12.07 1.87
N ASP A 53 10.22 10.91 1.35
CA ASP A 53 11.44 10.72 0.57
C ASP A 53 11.07 10.51 -0.91
N ILE A 54 11.87 11.09 -1.79
CA ILE A 54 11.64 11.04 -3.24
C ILE A 54 12.94 10.58 -3.89
N LYS A 55 12.87 9.43 -4.55
CA LYS A 55 14.00 8.82 -5.26
C LYS A 55 13.62 8.58 -6.73
N GLU A 56 14.56 8.78 -7.64
CA GLU A 56 14.43 8.32 -9.04
C GLU A 56 14.52 6.79 -9.09
N ILE A 57 13.55 6.15 -9.76
CA ILE A 57 13.44 4.68 -9.80
C ILE A 57 14.60 4.08 -10.59
N ASP A 58 15.25 3.08 -10.01
CA ASP A 58 16.19 2.19 -10.71
C ASP A 58 15.62 0.77 -10.91
N GLU A 59 16.37 -0.10 -11.60
CA GLU A 59 15.95 -1.48 -11.88
C GLU A 59 15.82 -2.34 -10.61
N ASP A 60 16.59 -2.02 -9.57
CA ASP A 60 16.61 -2.76 -8.30
C ASP A 60 15.43 -2.38 -7.38
N ASP A 61 14.93 -1.14 -7.49
CA ASP A 61 13.84 -0.64 -6.66
C ASP A 61 12.53 -1.43 -6.83
N LYS A 62 12.30 -2.04 -8.01
CA LYS A 62 11.15 -2.91 -8.26
C LYS A 62 11.05 -4.04 -7.24
N ARG A 63 12.20 -4.67 -6.98
CA ARG A 63 12.33 -5.81 -6.05
C ARG A 63 12.31 -5.33 -4.61
N ARG A 64 12.97 -4.20 -4.33
CA ARG A 64 13.10 -3.64 -2.99
C ARG A 64 11.78 -3.12 -2.40
N PHE A 65 10.92 -2.53 -3.23
CA PHE A 65 9.67 -1.92 -2.79
C PHE A 65 8.42 -2.74 -3.12
N LEU A 66 8.60 -3.96 -3.61
CA LEU A 66 7.55 -4.94 -3.91
C LEU A 66 6.39 -4.30 -4.70
N TRP A 67 6.66 -3.81 -5.91
CA TRP A 67 5.62 -3.20 -6.74
C TRP A 67 4.56 -4.22 -7.13
N ILE A 68 3.37 -4.15 -6.51
CA ILE A 68 2.25 -5.08 -6.73
C ILE A 68 1.08 -4.44 -7.50
N GLY A 69 1.29 -3.23 -8.05
CA GLY A 69 0.27 -2.51 -8.82
C GLY A 69 -0.75 -1.76 -7.95
N SER A 70 -1.92 -1.48 -8.52
CA SER A 70 -3.08 -0.87 -7.86
C SER A 70 -4.28 -1.81 -7.94
N ALA A 71 -5.32 -1.56 -7.16
CA ALA A 71 -6.52 -2.41 -7.21
C ALA A 71 -7.14 -2.40 -8.62
N ASP A 72 -7.39 -3.58 -9.17
CA ASP A 72 -7.93 -3.74 -10.52
C ASP A 72 -9.43 -3.45 -10.53
N GLY A 73 -9.82 -2.38 -11.23
CA GLY A 73 -11.22 -2.02 -11.49
C GLY A 73 -11.80 -0.98 -10.55
N SER A 74 -12.78 -0.22 -11.04
CA SER A 74 -13.39 0.93 -10.34
C SER A 74 -14.09 0.59 -9.03
N ASN A 75 -14.43 -0.70 -8.82
CA ASN A 75 -15.17 -1.18 -7.65
C ASN A 75 -14.30 -1.99 -6.67
N SER A 76 -12.99 -2.07 -6.90
CA SER A 76 -12.08 -2.81 -6.03
C SER A 76 -11.50 -1.89 -4.95
N ASP A 77 -11.59 -2.31 -3.68
CA ASP A 77 -10.98 -1.56 -2.58
C ASP A 77 -9.47 -1.42 -2.80
N GLN A 78 -8.98 -0.18 -2.86
CA GLN A 78 -7.54 0.07 -2.81
C GLN A 78 -7.02 -0.34 -1.43
N ILE A 79 -6.20 -1.39 -1.39
CA ILE A 79 -5.52 -1.90 -0.17
C ILE A 79 -4.00 -1.97 -0.33
N TYR A 80 -3.51 -1.65 -1.52
CA TYR A 80 -2.08 -1.65 -1.82
C TYR A 80 -1.49 -0.28 -1.48
N PHE A 81 -0.33 -0.28 -0.83
CA PHE A 81 0.44 0.94 -0.56
C PHE A 81 1.23 1.42 -1.78
N THR A 82 1.23 0.65 -2.86
CA THR A 82 1.76 1.02 -4.16
C THR A 82 0.62 1.54 -5.04
N THR A 83 0.75 2.73 -5.61
CA THR A 83 -0.24 3.25 -6.55
C THR A 83 0.29 4.36 -7.43
N LYS A 84 -0.32 4.53 -8.60
CA LYS A 84 -0.12 5.71 -9.47
C LYS A 84 -1.01 6.90 -9.05
N ASN A 85 -1.97 6.70 -8.13
CA ASN A 85 -2.89 7.74 -7.67
C ASN A 85 -2.64 8.05 -6.18
N LEU A 86 -1.89 9.13 -5.92
CA LEU A 86 -1.56 9.58 -4.56
C LEU A 86 -2.81 9.84 -3.71
N GLY A 87 -3.89 10.34 -4.30
CA GLY A 87 -5.13 10.61 -3.59
C GLY A 87 -5.72 9.34 -2.96
N TRP A 88 -5.66 8.20 -3.65
CA TRP A 88 -6.15 6.93 -3.13
C TRP A 88 -5.26 6.36 -2.02
N LEU A 89 -3.94 6.56 -2.14
CA LEU A 89 -3.00 6.17 -1.09
C LEU A 89 -3.36 6.84 0.24
N LEU A 90 -3.61 8.16 0.18
CA LEU A 90 -3.86 8.99 1.34
C LEU A 90 -5.31 8.86 1.86
N SER A 91 -6.30 8.68 0.98
CA SER A 91 -7.72 8.73 1.43
C SER A 91 -8.37 7.37 1.64
N GLN A 92 -7.95 6.31 0.94
CA GLN A 92 -8.70 5.04 0.92
C GLN A 92 -7.93 3.85 1.47
N THR A 93 -6.61 3.83 1.30
CA THR A 93 -5.81 2.63 1.60
C THR A 93 -5.87 2.25 3.08
N ILE A 94 -5.59 3.19 3.98
CA ILE A 94 -5.63 2.95 5.43
C ILE A 94 -7.06 2.61 5.91
N PRO A 95 -8.12 3.38 5.57
CA PRO A 95 -9.49 3.02 5.95
C PRO A 95 -9.94 1.63 5.47
N ASN A 96 -9.62 1.26 4.22
CA ASN A 96 -10.00 -0.04 3.68
C ASN A 96 -9.26 -1.19 4.36
N LEU A 97 -7.98 -1.00 4.70
CA LEU A 97 -7.21 -1.97 5.47
C LEU A 97 -7.75 -2.16 6.89
N ILE A 98 -8.17 -1.09 7.56
CA ILE A 98 -8.82 -1.19 8.88
C ILE A 98 -10.09 -2.05 8.79
N LYS A 99 -10.95 -1.80 7.77
CA LYS A 99 -12.19 -2.56 7.56
C LYS A 99 -11.94 -4.05 7.31
N ARG A 100 -10.87 -4.40 6.59
CA ARG A 100 -10.49 -5.79 6.28
C ARG A 100 -9.71 -6.48 7.39
N SER A 101 -9.12 -5.72 8.31
CA SER A 101 -8.30 -6.27 9.38
C SER A 101 -9.14 -6.95 10.47
N LYS A 102 -8.64 -8.09 10.96
CA LYS A 102 -9.22 -8.77 12.12
C LYS A 102 -9.23 -7.85 13.34
N SER A 103 -10.31 -7.86 14.11
CA SER A 103 -10.54 -6.92 15.23
C SER A 103 -9.48 -6.95 16.34
N SER A 104 -8.74 -8.05 16.48
CA SER A 104 -7.69 -8.21 17.50
C SER A 104 -6.26 -8.06 16.97
N SER A 105 -6.05 -7.60 15.73
CA SER A 105 -4.69 -7.47 15.20
C SER A 105 -4.01 -6.18 15.67
N SER A 106 -2.73 -6.28 16.05
CA SER A 106 -1.88 -5.12 16.38
C SER A 106 -1.76 -4.14 15.21
N LEU A 107 -1.73 -4.67 13.98
CA LEU A 107 -1.73 -3.88 12.76
C LEU A 107 -2.98 -2.97 12.66
N LYS A 108 -4.17 -3.48 13.01
CA LYS A 108 -5.39 -2.68 12.97
C LYS A 108 -5.30 -1.48 13.91
N GLY A 109 -4.81 -1.71 15.14
CA GLY A 109 -4.62 -0.63 16.11
C GLY A 109 -3.61 0.42 15.62
N LEU A 110 -2.53 0.01 14.97
CA LEU A 110 -1.58 0.95 14.36
C LEU A 110 -2.21 1.76 13.22
N LEU A 111 -2.99 1.12 12.35
CA LEU A 111 -3.67 1.81 11.25
C LEU A 111 -4.74 2.80 11.76
N GLU A 112 -5.50 2.43 12.78
CA GLU A 112 -6.46 3.31 13.45
C GLU A 112 -5.78 4.51 14.12
N LEU A 113 -4.63 4.28 14.78
CA LEU A 113 -3.85 5.36 15.38
C LEU A 113 -3.25 6.29 14.31
N THR A 114 -2.72 5.74 13.21
CA THR A 114 -2.25 6.54 12.07
C THR A 114 -3.38 7.41 11.52
N LEU A 115 -4.56 6.85 11.29
CA LEU A 115 -5.72 7.59 10.79
C LEU A 115 -6.11 8.72 11.75
N LYS A 116 -6.11 8.46 13.06
CA LYS A 116 -6.47 9.44 14.07
C LYS A 116 -5.46 10.57 14.24
N GLU A 117 -4.17 10.25 14.27
CA GLU A 117 -3.12 11.21 14.67
C GLU A 117 -2.56 12.00 13.48
N ILE A 118 -2.68 11.48 12.25
CA ILE A 118 -2.03 12.06 11.06
C ILE A 118 -3.05 12.59 10.05
N PHE A 119 -4.21 11.96 9.91
CA PHE A 119 -5.19 12.35 8.89
C PHE A 119 -6.22 13.33 9.46
N ILE A 120 -6.60 14.29 8.64
CA ILE A 120 -7.66 15.26 8.96
C ILE A 120 -8.93 14.78 8.27
N ASP A 121 -10.01 14.66 9.04
CA ASP A 121 -11.33 14.44 8.49
C ASP A 121 -11.87 15.76 7.90
N LEU A 122 -12.05 15.80 6.59
CA LEU A 122 -12.59 16.94 5.84
C LEU A 122 -14.09 16.82 5.62
N SER A 123 -14.78 15.88 6.27
CA SER A 123 -16.23 15.83 6.24
C SER A 123 -16.81 17.04 6.99
N PHE A 124 -17.00 18.14 6.26
CA PHE A 124 -17.89 19.20 6.69
C PHE A 124 -19.28 18.59 6.82
N GLU A 125 -19.90 18.67 8.00
CA GLU A 125 -21.32 18.40 8.14
C GLU A 125 -22.04 19.22 7.07
N SER A 126 -22.60 18.55 6.06
CA SER A 126 -23.46 19.23 5.11
C SER A 126 -24.65 19.74 5.91
N SER A 127 -24.69 21.06 6.15
CA SER A 127 -25.86 21.72 6.73
C SER A 127 -27.12 21.15 6.07
N PRO A 128 -28.18 20.87 6.84
CA PRO A 128 -29.36 20.19 6.33
C PRO A 128 -29.84 20.96 5.10
N ARG A 129 -29.86 20.28 3.94
CA ARG A 129 -30.46 20.83 2.73
C ARG A 129 -31.93 21.08 3.05
N TYR A 130 -32.29 22.35 3.24
CA TYR A 130 -33.69 22.74 3.29
C TYR A 130 -34.36 22.26 2.00
N ARG A 131 -35.41 21.47 2.21
CA ARG A 131 -36.23 20.82 1.19
C ARG A 131 -37.09 21.84 0.45
#